data_AF-A0A524F8K9-F1
#
_entry.id   AF-A0A524F8K9-F1
#
_cell.length_a   1.000
_cell.length_b   1.000
_cell.length_c   1.000
_cell.angle_alpha   90.00
_cell.angle_beta   90.00
_cell.angle_gamma   90.00
#
_symmetry.space_group_name_H-M   'P 1'
#
loop_
_entity.id
_entity.type
_entity.pdbx_description
1 polymer ?
#
loop_
_entity_poly.entity_id
_entity_poly.type
_entity_poly.pdbx_seq_one_letter_code
_entity_poly.pdbx_strand_id
1 'polypeptide(L)'
;MEKLNRYNLNKIKELVEDLSIRKSGIKGVILNPKNEEEFKNLKNISGQIPSKTKIKVKCGVPEHPAWITTADRLQQGHWCKVCAYNIFTFEKAKKLVKKLGLKKYGIEGQIIKPENSLEFIKLTGTYQPSYVPLLVSCGISNHQNWITNGRALSRGNWCRECYIESMKLTFNDIKNIVKDAGRNKIGKDGILLEPINLQDFEKLKIAPSKIPLKIKCGVPEHPEWITDASHLIRGNWCKFCAQNIFTYKSIKNLVKDVGLKKSGVKGHLIKPR
;
A
#
# COMPACT_ATOMS: atom_id res chain seq x y z
N MET A 1 19.29 25.07 45.31
CA MET A 1 18.11 24.21 45.02
C MET A 1 17.03 25.05 44.36
N GLU A 2 17.12 25.27 43.05
CA GLU A 2 16.11 26.02 42.27
C GLU A 2 15.87 25.28 40.93
N LYS A 3 15.19 24.13 40.99
CA LYS A 3 14.55 23.51 39.82
C LYS A 3 13.04 23.79 39.83
N LEU A 4 12.64 24.99 40.23
CA LEU A 4 11.24 25.40 40.31
C LEU A 4 10.79 26.04 39.00
N ASN A 5 9.67 25.52 38.47
CA ASN A 5 8.85 26.07 37.37
C ASN A 5 9.32 25.92 35.91
N ARG A 6 9.54 24.68 35.46
CA ARG A 6 9.42 24.36 34.02
C ARG A 6 7.98 24.47 33.48
N TYR A 7 6.97 24.38 34.34
CA TYR A 7 5.56 24.34 33.94
C TYR A 7 4.76 25.42 34.69
N ASN A 8 4.33 26.46 33.97
CA ASN A 8 3.31 27.42 34.37
C ASN A 8 2.15 27.34 33.37
N LEU A 9 1.00 27.98 33.67
CA LEU A 9 -0.18 27.82 32.81
C LEU A 9 0.07 28.30 31.37
N ASN A 10 0.84 29.38 31.19
CA ASN A 10 1.16 29.91 29.87
C ASN A 10 1.94 28.91 29.00
N LYS A 11 2.98 28.28 29.54
CA LYS A 11 3.73 27.23 28.84
C LYS A 11 2.84 26.03 28.50
N ILE A 12 1.90 25.68 29.37
CA ILE A 12 0.95 24.59 29.10
C ILE A 12 -0.02 25.00 27.98
N LYS A 13 -0.48 26.26 27.95
CA LYS A 13 -1.33 26.79 26.85
C LYS A 13 -0.59 26.73 25.52
N GLU A 14 0.66 27.15 25.47
CA GLU A 14 1.53 27.05 24.27
C GLU A 14 1.66 25.60 23.80
N LEU A 15 1.93 24.65 24.71
CA LEU A 15 2.02 23.21 24.38
C LEU A 15 0.70 22.66 23.81
N VAL A 16 -0.44 23.04 24.41
CA VAL A 16 -1.77 22.63 23.93
C VAL A 16 -2.04 23.19 22.54
N GLU A 17 -1.72 24.46 22.31
CA GLU A 17 -1.90 25.10 21.01
C GLU A 17 -1.01 24.45 19.93
N ASP A 18 0.29 24.31 20.17
CA ASP A 18 1.22 23.70 19.23
C ASP A 18 0.83 22.24 18.90
N LEU A 19 0.55 21.40 19.90
CA LEU A 19 0.13 20.01 19.65
C LEU A 19 -1.20 19.94 18.88
N SER A 20 -2.13 20.86 19.15
CA SER A 20 -3.41 20.91 18.45
C SER A 20 -3.28 21.28 16.98
N ILE A 21 -2.40 22.24 16.66
CA ILE A 21 -2.09 22.65 15.28
C ILE A 21 -1.38 21.49 14.58
N ARG A 22 -0.35 20.89 15.19
CA ARG A 22 0.40 19.78 14.60
C ARG A 22 -0.45 18.53 14.36
N LYS A 23 -1.39 18.21 15.24
CA LYS A 23 -2.18 16.95 15.17
C LYS A 23 -3.51 17.10 14.44
N SER A 24 -4.18 18.25 14.57
CA SER A 24 -5.52 18.47 13.99
C SER A 24 -5.62 19.68 13.07
N GLY A 25 -4.64 20.59 13.04
CA GLY A 25 -4.73 21.84 12.29
C GLY A 25 -5.70 22.87 12.87
N ILE A 26 -6.28 22.60 14.04
CA ILE A 26 -7.25 23.47 14.72
C ILE A 26 -6.79 23.69 16.15
N LYS A 27 -6.83 24.95 16.60
CA LYS A 27 -6.40 25.38 17.94
C LYS A 27 -7.22 24.70 19.05
N GLY A 28 -6.53 23.98 19.94
CA GLY A 28 -7.07 23.38 21.15
C GLY A 28 -7.07 24.37 22.32
N VAL A 29 -7.78 24.01 23.39
CA VAL A 29 -8.00 24.87 24.55
C VAL A 29 -7.84 24.11 25.86
N ILE A 30 -7.39 24.83 26.89
CA ILE A 30 -7.48 24.37 28.27
C ILE A 30 -8.84 24.82 28.81
N LEU A 31 -9.63 23.88 29.33
CA LEU A 31 -10.92 24.18 29.93
C LEU A 31 -10.81 24.40 31.45
N ASN A 32 -9.86 23.72 32.10
CA ASN A 32 -9.57 23.87 33.52
C ASN A 32 -8.08 23.55 33.77
N PRO A 33 -7.32 24.41 34.44
CA PRO A 33 -7.70 25.71 35.02
C PRO A 33 -7.81 26.84 34.00
N LYS A 34 -8.61 27.86 34.32
CA LYS A 34 -8.82 29.05 33.48
C LYS A 34 -7.74 30.10 33.67
N ASN A 35 -7.20 30.23 34.88
CA ASN A 35 -6.19 31.21 35.27
C ASN A 35 -5.08 30.59 36.14
N GLU A 36 -4.01 31.35 36.37
CA GLU A 36 -2.82 30.88 37.10
C GLU A 36 -3.12 30.60 38.58
N GLU A 37 -4.07 31.31 39.18
CA GLU A 37 -4.49 31.12 40.57
C GLU A 37 -5.22 29.79 40.75
N GLU A 38 -6.16 29.47 39.86
CA GLU A 38 -6.80 28.15 39.80
C GLU A 38 -5.77 27.03 39.58
N PHE A 39 -4.74 27.27 38.75
CA PHE A 39 -3.67 26.29 38.54
C PHE A 39 -2.84 26.06 39.81
N LYS A 40 -2.47 27.14 40.52
CA LYS A 40 -1.78 27.06 41.83
C LYS A 40 -2.64 26.36 42.87
N ASN A 41 -3.96 26.62 42.89
CA ASN A 41 -4.89 25.97 43.81
C ASN A 41 -5.01 24.46 43.52
N LEU A 42 -5.11 24.05 42.25
CA LEU A 42 -5.10 22.64 41.86
C LEU A 42 -3.81 21.93 42.31
N LYS A 43 -2.67 22.62 42.21
CA LYS A 43 -1.38 22.12 42.70
C LYS A 43 -1.40 21.93 44.22
N ASN A 44 -1.88 22.93 44.97
CA ASN A 44 -1.90 22.91 46.43
C ASN A 44 -2.87 21.85 46.98
N ILE A 45 -4.07 21.72 46.40
CA ILE A 45 -5.08 20.74 46.81
C ILE A 45 -4.59 19.29 46.57
N SER A 46 -3.84 19.06 45.49
CA SER A 46 -3.39 17.71 45.13
C SER A 46 -2.05 17.30 45.73
N GLY A 47 -1.27 18.24 46.28
CA GLY A 47 0.13 18.02 46.70
C GLY A 47 1.05 17.61 45.56
N GLN A 48 0.61 17.70 44.30
CA GLN A 48 1.37 17.22 43.14
C GLN A 48 2.31 18.29 42.59
N ILE A 49 3.46 17.87 42.07
CA ILE A 49 4.34 18.76 41.31
C ILE A 49 3.63 19.27 40.04
N PRO A 50 3.95 20.50 39.54
CA PRO A 50 3.21 21.14 38.44
C PRO A 50 3.10 20.30 37.16
N SER A 51 4.07 19.43 36.90
CA SER A 51 4.09 18.55 35.73
C SER A 51 3.06 17.40 35.79
N LYS A 52 2.65 17.01 37.00
CA LYS A 52 1.69 15.91 37.27
C LYS A 52 0.29 16.42 37.60
N THR A 53 0.12 17.71 37.85
CA THR A 53 -1.19 18.34 38.08
C THR A 53 -2.16 18.00 36.95
N LYS A 54 -3.33 17.46 37.34
CA LYS A 54 -4.40 17.08 36.40
C LYS A 54 -5.07 18.33 35.85
N ILE A 55 -5.13 18.45 34.53
CA ILE A 55 -5.77 19.54 33.81
C ILE A 55 -6.80 18.98 32.82
N LYS A 56 -7.87 19.73 32.58
CA LYS A 56 -8.91 19.39 31.59
C LYS A 56 -8.64 20.18 30.32
N VAL A 57 -8.44 19.47 29.22
CA VAL A 57 -8.14 20.06 27.92
C VAL A 57 -9.12 19.55 26.87
N LYS A 58 -9.28 20.32 25.78
CA LYS A 58 -10.05 19.94 24.60
C LYS A 58 -9.22 20.26 23.36
N CYS A 59 -9.17 19.34 22.40
CA CYS A 59 -8.54 19.64 21.12
C CYS A 59 -9.46 20.55 20.29
N GLY A 60 -8.93 21.15 19.21
CA GLY A 60 -9.71 22.09 18.41
C GLY A 60 -10.89 21.48 17.66
N VAL A 61 -10.96 20.16 17.52
CA VAL A 61 -12.10 19.46 16.89
C VAL A 61 -13.34 19.53 17.81
N PRO A 62 -14.44 20.20 17.39
CA PRO A 62 -15.60 20.46 18.26
C PRO A 62 -16.25 19.21 18.86
N GLU A 63 -16.27 18.12 18.09
CA GLU A 63 -16.96 16.86 18.38
C GLU A 63 -16.14 15.95 19.31
N HIS A 64 -14.84 16.21 19.47
CA HIS A 64 -14.02 15.42 20.36
C HIS A 64 -14.31 15.81 21.82
N PRO A 65 -14.51 14.83 22.72
CA PRO A 65 -14.73 15.12 24.12
C PRO A 65 -13.47 15.73 24.73
N ALA A 66 -13.67 16.65 25.67
CA ALA A 66 -12.60 17.10 26.55
C ALA A 66 -12.09 15.92 27.38
N TRP A 67 -10.80 15.89 27.69
CA TRP A 67 -10.20 14.83 28.50
C TRP A 67 -9.31 15.41 29.59
N ILE A 68 -9.02 14.58 30.58
CA ILE A 68 -8.10 14.91 31.67
C ILE A 68 -6.71 14.39 31.30
N THR A 69 -5.69 15.24 31.43
CA THR A 69 -4.29 14.89 31.20
C THR A 69 -3.38 15.62 32.21
N THR A 70 -2.07 15.49 32.04
CA THR A 70 -1.06 16.22 32.82
C THR A 70 -0.11 16.94 31.88
N ALA A 71 0.56 18.00 32.36
CA ALA A 71 1.50 18.78 31.56
C ALA A 71 2.69 17.92 31.05
N ASP A 72 3.18 16.99 31.88
CA ASP A 72 4.23 16.04 31.51
C ASP A 72 3.81 15.15 30.32
N ARG A 73 2.57 14.65 30.32
CA ARG A 73 2.06 13.84 29.21
C ARG A 73 1.94 14.64 27.92
N LEU A 74 1.49 15.90 28.02
CA LEU A 74 1.46 16.81 26.86
C LEU A 74 2.87 17.06 26.32
N GLN A 75 3.84 17.35 27.18
CA GLN A 75 5.23 17.55 26.76
C GLN A 75 5.83 16.31 26.10
N GLN A 76 5.48 15.10 26.55
CA GLN A 76 5.85 13.83 25.92
C GLN A 76 5.12 13.57 24.58
N GLY A 77 4.24 14.48 24.14
CA GLY A 77 3.52 14.38 22.88
C GLY A 77 2.24 13.54 22.94
N HIS A 78 1.81 13.10 24.14
CA HIS A 78 0.49 12.47 24.28
C HIS A 78 -0.60 13.51 24.03
N TRP A 79 -1.52 13.19 23.14
CA TRP A 79 -2.58 14.10 22.71
C TRP A 79 -3.96 13.47 22.84
N CYS A 80 -4.99 14.20 22.40
CA CYS A 80 -6.37 13.70 22.29
C CYS A 80 -6.33 12.29 21.69
N LYS A 81 -6.84 11.28 22.39
CA LYS A 81 -6.81 9.88 21.91
C LYS A 81 -7.37 9.78 20.51
N VAL A 82 -8.48 10.49 20.27
CA VAL A 82 -9.13 10.60 18.99
C VAL A 82 -8.10 11.13 17.97
N CYS A 83 -7.56 12.36 18.09
CA CYS A 83 -6.52 12.84 17.16
C CYS A 83 -5.23 12.00 17.08
N ALA A 84 -4.80 11.38 18.18
CA ALA A 84 -3.54 10.64 18.31
C ALA A 84 -3.55 9.30 17.57
N TYR A 85 -4.71 8.66 17.41
CA TYR A 85 -4.86 7.41 16.65
C TYR A 85 -4.76 7.56 15.12
N ASN A 86 -4.15 8.65 14.63
CA ASN A 86 -4.01 8.96 13.20
C ASN A 86 -5.33 8.77 12.46
N ILE A 87 -6.37 9.47 12.93
CA ILE A 87 -7.71 9.38 12.35
C ILE A 87 -7.58 9.62 10.87
N PHE A 88 -7.98 8.60 10.15
CA PHE A 88 -8.32 8.68 8.75
C PHE A 88 -9.49 9.66 8.65
N THR A 89 -9.19 10.93 8.33
CA THR A 89 -10.19 11.99 8.20
C THR A 89 -10.88 11.91 6.85
N PHE A 90 -12.06 12.52 6.72
CA PHE A 90 -12.75 12.62 5.44
C PHE A 90 -11.89 13.32 4.37
N GLU A 91 -11.18 14.39 4.75
CA GLU A 91 -10.25 15.09 3.84
C GLU A 91 -9.06 14.22 3.42
N LYS A 92 -8.52 13.39 4.33
CA LYS A 92 -7.52 12.39 3.95
C LYS A 92 -8.12 11.38 2.98
N ALA A 93 -9.35 10.95 3.20
CA ALA A 93 -10.05 10.03 2.30
C ALA A 93 -10.19 10.62 0.90
N LYS A 94 -10.70 11.85 0.77
CA LYS A 94 -10.83 12.58 -0.50
C LYS A 94 -9.49 12.69 -1.23
N LYS A 95 -8.45 13.17 -0.54
CA LYS A 95 -7.10 13.29 -1.11
C LYS A 95 -6.56 11.95 -1.60
N LEU A 96 -6.83 10.89 -0.86
CA LEU A 96 -6.32 9.56 -1.18
C LEU A 96 -7.06 8.94 -2.37
N VAL A 97 -8.38 9.12 -2.47
CA VAL A 97 -9.16 8.69 -3.64
C VAL A 97 -8.70 9.44 -4.88
N LYS A 98 -8.62 10.78 -4.82
CA LYS A 98 -8.12 11.61 -5.93
C LYS A 98 -6.72 11.18 -6.38
N LYS A 99 -5.79 11.00 -5.41
CA LYS A 99 -4.41 10.58 -5.69
C LYS A 99 -4.33 9.20 -6.35
N LEU A 100 -5.11 8.22 -5.89
CA LEU A 100 -5.08 6.86 -6.45
C LEU A 100 -5.57 6.83 -7.90
N GLY A 101 -6.66 7.53 -8.19
CA GLY A 101 -7.19 7.66 -9.54
C GLY A 101 -6.17 8.30 -10.49
N LEU A 102 -5.65 9.47 -10.14
CA LEU A 102 -4.64 10.18 -10.95
C LEU A 102 -3.40 9.34 -11.18
N LYS A 103 -2.85 8.74 -10.11
CA LYS A 103 -1.59 7.98 -10.19
C LYS A 103 -1.71 6.75 -11.08
N LYS A 104 -2.84 6.04 -11.04
CA LYS A 104 -2.98 4.76 -11.75
C LYS A 104 -3.62 4.89 -13.14
N TYR A 105 -4.53 5.85 -13.31
CA TYR A 105 -5.41 5.91 -14.49
C TYR A 105 -5.54 7.32 -15.08
N GLY A 106 -4.88 8.34 -14.51
CA GLY A 106 -4.96 9.72 -15.00
C GLY A 106 -6.32 10.41 -14.76
N ILE A 107 -7.24 9.77 -14.03
CA ILE A 107 -8.60 10.27 -13.79
C ILE A 107 -8.84 10.42 -12.30
N GLU A 108 -9.41 11.54 -11.86
CA GLU A 108 -9.71 11.75 -10.45
C GLU A 108 -10.91 10.91 -9.99
N GLY A 109 -10.70 10.04 -9.00
CA GLY A 109 -11.81 9.43 -8.29
C GLY A 109 -12.43 10.38 -7.27
N GLN A 110 -13.65 10.05 -6.84
CA GLN A 110 -14.46 10.88 -5.94
C GLN A 110 -15.13 10.04 -4.86
N ILE A 111 -15.38 10.64 -3.69
CA ILE A 111 -16.25 10.06 -2.67
C ILE A 111 -17.67 10.56 -2.94
N ILE A 112 -18.60 9.63 -3.10
CA ILE A 112 -20.03 9.90 -3.30
C ILE A 112 -20.73 9.96 -1.95
N LYS A 113 -20.38 9.06 -1.01
CA LYS A 113 -20.88 9.09 0.38
C LYS A 113 -19.82 8.69 1.41
N PRO A 114 -19.85 9.26 2.64
CA PRO A 114 -20.72 10.36 3.06
C PRO A 114 -20.38 11.66 2.32
N GLU A 115 -21.31 12.59 2.25
CA GLU A 115 -21.22 13.79 1.39
C GLU A 115 -20.26 14.83 1.97
N ASN A 116 -20.13 14.86 3.30
CA ASN A 116 -19.33 15.84 4.02
C ASN A 116 -18.64 15.27 5.26
N SER A 117 -17.72 16.07 5.82
CA SER A 117 -16.94 15.72 7.00
C SER A 117 -17.80 15.47 8.25
N LEU A 118 -18.93 16.18 8.42
CA LEU A 118 -19.78 16.05 9.59
C LEU A 118 -20.51 14.71 9.60
N GLU A 119 -21.06 14.30 8.45
CA GLU A 119 -21.67 12.98 8.27
C GLU A 119 -20.64 11.87 8.43
N PHE A 120 -19.43 12.05 7.90
CA PHE A 120 -18.32 11.12 8.15
C PHE A 120 -18.01 11.00 9.64
N ILE A 121 -17.90 12.11 10.38
CA ILE A 121 -17.60 12.10 11.82
C ILE A 121 -18.70 11.35 12.59
N LYS A 122 -19.98 11.56 12.27
CA LYS A 122 -21.09 10.80 12.88
C LYS A 122 -20.90 9.29 12.75
N LEU A 123 -20.44 8.82 11.59
CA LEU A 123 -20.13 7.40 11.34
C LEU A 123 -18.88 6.91 12.09
N THR A 124 -17.88 7.79 12.33
CA THR A 124 -16.70 7.44 13.12
C THR A 124 -16.97 7.29 14.62
N GLY A 125 -18.04 7.90 15.14
CA GLY A 125 -18.42 7.77 16.55
C GLY A 125 -18.77 6.33 16.95
N THR A 126 -19.15 5.51 15.97
CA THR A 126 -19.52 4.10 16.14
C THR A 126 -18.45 3.12 15.62
N TYR A 127 -17.49 3.58 14.80
CA TYR A 127 -16.46 2.73 14.17
C TYR A 127 -15.09 3.44 14.06
N GLN A 128 -13.98 2.68 14.05
CA GLN A 128 -12.66 3.24 13.75
C GLN A 128 -12.68 3.99 12.39
N PRO A 129 -12.20 5.24 12.29
CA PRO A 129 -12.38 6.08 11.10
C PRO A 129 -11.89 5.48 9.78
N SER A 130 -10.84 4.66 9.80
CA SER A 130 -10.33 3.99 8.61
C SER A 130 -11.22 2.86 8.09
N TYR A 131 -12.20 2.40 8.88
CA TYR A 131 -13.15 1.34 8.53
C TYR A 131 -14.53 1.88 8.16
N VAL A 132 -14.78 3.19 8.31
CA VAL A 132 -16.03 3.80 7.86
C VAL A 132 -16.25 3.45 6.38
N PRO A 133 -17.41 2.86 6.04
CA PRO A 133 -17.77 2.60 4.65
C PRO A 133 -17.86 3.90 3.85
N LEU A 134 -17.23 3.91 2.68
CA LEU A 134 -17.21 5.01 1.73
C LEU A 134 -17.78 4.51 0.41
N LEU A 135 -18.82 5.15 -0.10
CA LEU A 135 -19.24 4.96 -1.49
C LEU A 135 -18.36 5.84 -2.36
N VAL A 136 -17.65 5.24 -3.31
CA VAL A 136 -16.66 5.94 -4.14
C VAL A 136 -16.90 5.69 -5.62
N SER A 137 -16.47 6.65 -6.45
CA SER A 137 -16.43 6.57 -7.91
C SER A 137 -15.00 6.70 -8.40
N CYS A 138 -14.64 6.00 -9.47
CA CYS A 138 -13.32 6.13 -10.10
C CYS A 138 -13.28 7.25 -11.15
N GLY A 139 -14.42 7.89 -11.46
CA GLY A 139 -14.52 8.94 -12.46
C GLY A 139 -14.72 8.45 -13.90
N ILE A 140 -14.73 7.14 -14.15
CA ILE A 140 -15.02 6.55 -15.47
C ILE A 140 -16.53 6.29 -15.58
N SER A 141 -17.16 6.80 -16.65
CA SER A 141 -18.62 6.86 -16.79
C SER A 141 -19.30 5.49 -16.86
N ASN A 142 -18.64 4.47 -17.43
CA ASN A 142 -19.17 3.11 -17.54
C ASN A 142 -18.84 2.22 -16.33
N HIS A 143 -18.13 2.73 -15.32
CA HIS A 143 -17.79 1.97 -14.12
C HIS A 143 -18.78 2.23 -12.99
N GLN A 144 -19.14 1.17 -12.27
CA GLN A 144 -20.05 1.30 -11.14
C GLN A 144 -19.34 1.89 -9.91
N ASN A 145 -20.07 2.73 -9.16
CA ASN A 145 -19.63 3.16 -7.83
C ASN A 145 -19.56 1.94 -6.90
N TRP A 146 -18.59 1.91 -5.99
CA TRP A 146 -18.40 0.78 -5.07
C TRP A 146 -18.19 1.23 -3.63
N ILE A 147 -18.49 0.33 -2.70
CA ILE A 147 -18.27 0.56 -1.27
C ILE A 147 -16.86 0.09 -0.90
N THR A 148 -16.11 0.94 -0.21
CA THR A 148 -14.78 0.65 0.31
C THR A 148 -14.55 1.32 1.66
N ASN A 149 -13.32 1.34 2.17
CA ASN A 149 -12.97 2.10 3.37
C ASN A 149 -11.55 2.66 3.28
N GLY A 150 -11.23 3.55 4.22
CA GLY A 150 -9.94 4.24 4.25
C GLY A 150 -8.72 3.33 4.35
N ARG A 151 -8.85 2.23 5.08
CA ARG A 151 -7.78 1.23 5.23
C ARG A 151 -7.49 0.54 3.89
N ALA A 152 -8.52 0.12 3.16
CA ALA A 152 -8.39 -0.52 1.86
C ALA A 152 -7.79 0.44 0.83
N LEU A 153 -8.30 1.67 0.77
CA LEU A 153 -7.76 2.71 -0.10
C LEU A 153 -6.28 3.00 0.22
N SER A 154 -5.92 3.12 1.50
CA SER A 154 -4.53 3.35 1.91
C SER A 154 -3.56 2.23 1.50
N ARG A 155 -4.07 1.02 1.28
CA ARG A 155 -3.31 -0.13 0.74
C ARG A 155 -3.22 -0.13 -0.79
N GLY A 156 -3.84 0.83 -1.46
CA GLY A 156 -3.85 0.95 -2.91
C GLY A 156 -4.96 0.17 -3.61
N ASN A 157 -5.94 -0.37 -2.86
CA ASN A 157 -7.12 -0.97 -3.46
C ASN A 157 -7.90 0.11 -4.23
N TRP A 158 -8.39 -0.24 -5.41
CA TRP A 158 -9.05 0.68 -6.33
C TRP A 158 -10.25 0.02 -7.01
N CYS A 159 -10.89 0.73 -7.93
CA CYS A 159 -11.98 0.24 -8.75
C CYS A 159 -11.63 -1.11 -9.39
N ARG A 160 -12.53 -2.08 -9.20
CA ARG A 160 -12.41 -3.42 -9.75
C ARG A 160 -12.41 -3.40 -11.28
N GLU A 161 -13.21 -2.55 -11.89
CA GLU A 161 -13.32 -2.45 -13.34
C GLU A 161 -12.05 -1.82 -13.94
N CYS A 162 -11.55 -0.71 -13.39
CA CYS A 162 -10.24 -0.17 -13.80
C CYS A 162 -9.13 -1.22 -13.64
N TYR A 163 -9.17 -2.01 -12.56
CA TYR A 163 -8.22 -3.10 -12.38
C TYR A 163 -8.36 -4.16 -13.47
N ILE A 164 -9.57 -4.64 -13.76
CA ILE A 164 -9.82 -5.62 -14.83
C ILE A 164 -9.40 -5.08 -16.21
N GLU A 165 -9.70 -3.82 -16.50
CA GLU A 165 -9.30 -3.17 -17.75
C GLU A 165 -7.79 -3.00 -17.85
N SER A 166 -7.10 -2.61 -16.77
CA SER A 166 -5.63 -2.62 -16.75
C SER A 166 -5.02 -4.02 -16.88
N MET A 167 -5.82 -5.06 -16.64
CA MET A 167 -5.44 -6.45 -16.82
C MET A 167 -5.82 -6.99 -18.22
N LYS A 168 -6.46 -6.18 -19.08
CA LYS A 168 -6.70 -6.54 -20.50
C LYS A 168 -5.37 -6.44 -21.24
N LEU A 169 -4.59 -7.51 -21.15
CA LEU A 169 -3.42 -7.70 -21.99
C LEU A 169 -3.89 -7.85 -23.43
N THR A 170 -3.34 -7.04 -24.33
CA THR A 170 -3.45 -7.30 -25.76
C THR A 170 -2.64 -8.54 -26.13
N PHE A 171 -2.89 -9.11 -27.31
CA PHE A 171 -2.05 -10.19 -27.82
C PHE A 171 -0.56 -9.78 -27.94
N ASN A 172 -0.31 -8.52 -28.30
CA ASN A 172 1.05 -7.98 -28.37
C ASN A 172 1.70 -7.88 -26.98
N ASP A 173 0.92 -7.49 -25.96
CA ASP A 173 1.41 -7.48 -24.57
C ASP A 173 1.81 -8.89 -24.13
N ILE A 174 1.03 -9.91 -24.47
CA ILE A 174 1.37 -11.31 -24.18
C ILE A 174 2.66 -11.73 -24.88
N LYS A 175 2.80 -11.42 -26.18
CA LYS A 175 4.05 -11.69 -26.91
C LYS A 175 5.26 -11.06 -26.21
N ASN A 176 5.15 -9.80 -25.80
CA ASN A 176 6.21 -9.09 -25.10
C ASN A 176 6.50 -9.70 -23.71
N ILE A 177 5.46 -10.02 -22.93
CA ILE A 177 5.61 -10.68 -21.62
C ILE A 177 6.38 -12.00 -21.75
N VAL A 178 6.02 -12.85 -22.73
CA VAL A 178 6.71 -14.12 -22.96
C VAL A 178 8.17 -13.89 -23.32
N LYS A 179 8.43 -12.95 -24.24
CA LYS A 179 9.76 -12.59 -24.70
C LYS A 179 10.65 -12.10 -23.53
N ASP A 180 10.14 -11.15 -22.76
CA ASP A 180 10.85 -10.50 -21.66
C ASP A 180 11.08 -11.43 -20.48
N ALA A 181 10.11 -12.31 -20.17
CA ALA A 181 10.28 -13.30 -19.12
C ALA A 181 11.46 -14.25 -19.40
N GLY A 182 11.70 -14.60 -20.67
CA GLY A 182 12.89 -15.35 -21.06
C GLY A 182 14.18 -14.52 -20.92
N ARG A 183 14.20 -13.30 -21.47
CA ARG A 183 15.36 -12.40 -21.41
C ARG A 183 15.80 -12.18 -19.98
N ASN A 184 14.85 -11.88 -19.09
CA ASN A 184 15.11 -11.58 -17.69
C ASN A 184 15.60 -12.79 -16.90
N LYS A 185 15.27 -14.02 -17.32
CA LYS A 185 15.65 -15.23 -16.59
C LYS A 185 16.95 -15.86 -17.07
N ILE A 186 17.18 -15.88 -18.39
CA ILE A 186 18.32 -16.61 -18.98
C ILE A 186 18.99 -15.88 -20.15
N GLY A 187 18.66 -14.60 -20.38
CA GLY A 187 19.22 -13.81 -21.47
C GLY A 187 18.76 -14.23 -22.88
N LYS A 188 17.71 -15.06 -22.99
CA LYS A 188 17.14 -15.52 -24.26
C LYS A 188 15.65 -15.27 -24.32
N ASP A 189 15.15 -14.84 -25.47
CA ASP A 189 13.72 -14.58 -25.67
C ASP A 189 12.89 -15.85 -25.40
N GLY A 190 11.82 -15.69 -24.63
CA GLY A 190 10.76 -16.68 -24.61
C GLY A 190 10.03 -16.72 -25.94
N ILE A 191 9.52 -17.89 -26.30
CA ILE A 191 8.84 -18.13 -27.57
C ILE A 191 7.39 -18.50 -27.25
N LEU A 192 6.44 -17.70 -27.74
CA LEU A 192 5.03 -18.04 -27.75
C LEU A 192 4.77 -18.98 -28.93
N LEU A 193 4.22 -20.16 -28.67
CA LEU A 193 3.88 -21.14 -29.68
C LEU A 193 2.41 -20.97 -30.06
N GLU A 194 2.14 -20.88 -31.36
CA GLU A 194 0.79 -20.83 -31.93
C GLU A 194 -0.03 -22.11 -31.62
N PRO A 195 -1.38 -22.08 -31.63
CA PRO A 195 -2.25 -21.12 -32.32
C PRO A 195 -3.08 -20.29 -31.35
N ILE A 196 -2.70 -19.04 -31.15
CA ILE A 196 -3.69 -18.06 -30.73
C ILE A 196 -3.54 -16.92 -31.71
N ASN A 197 -4.31 -16.97 -32.80
CA ASN A 197 -4.39 -15.83 -33.71
C ASN A 197 -5.16 -14.69 -33.00
N LEU A 198 -4.98 -13.45 -33.46
CA LEU A 198 -5.62 -12.28 -32.84
C LEU A 198 -7.15 -12.38 -32.79
N GLN A 199 -7.77 -12.96 -33.81
CA GLN A 199 -9.24 -13.04 -33.91
C GLN A 199 -9.84 -13.99 -32.88
N ASP A 200 -9.15 -15.07 -32.56
CA ASP A 200 -9.55 -16.01 -31.52
C ASP A 200 -9.27 -15.41 -30.14
N PHE A 201 -8.17 -14.68 -29.98
CA PHE A 201 -7.80 -14.02 -28.73
C PHE A 201 -8.87 -13.04 -28.23
N GLU A 202 -9.41 -12.20 -29.12
CA GLU A 202 -10.41 -11.18 -28.78
C GLU A 202 -11.80 -11.76 -28.50
N LYS A 203 -12.09 -12.98 -28.99
CA LYS A 203 -13.38 -13.66 -28.79
C LYS A 203 -13.45 -14.46 -27.49
N LEU A 204 -12.32 -14.67 -26.81
CA LEU A 204 -12.29 -15.45 -25.57
C LEU A 204 -12.99 -14.71 -24.43
N LYS A 205 -13.99 -15.37 -23.82
CA LYS A 205 -14.65 -14.89 -22.59
C LYS A 205 -13.80 -15.11 -21.32
N ILE A 206 -12.49 -15.25 -21.48
CA ILE A 206 -11.52 -15.48 -20.39
C ILE A 206 -10.67 -14.21 -20.28
N ALA A 207 -10.32 -13.80 -19.05
CA ALA A 207 -9.41 -12.68 -18.87
C ALA A 207 -8.10 -12.92 -19.66
N PRO A 208 -7.59 -11.96 -20.44
CA PRO A 208 -6.41 -12.17 -21.29
C PRO A 208 -5.18 -12.72 -20.54
N SER A 209 -5.01 -12.30 -19.29
CA SER A 209 -3.95 -12.77 -18.40
C SER A 209 -4.07 -14.23 -17.92
N LYS A 210 -5.22 -14.87 -18.17
CA LYS A 210 -5.58 -16.24 -17.80
C LYS A 210 -5.74 -17.19 -18.98
N ILE A 211 -5.53 -16.70 -20.19
CA ILE A 211 -5.55 -17.54 -21.38
C ILE A 211 -4.38 -18.55 -21.28
N PRO A 212 -4.62 -19.86 -21.48
CA PRO A 212 -3.56 -20.85 -21.54
C PRO A 212 -2.64 -20.58 -22.74
N LEU A 213 -1.37 -20.35 -22.47
CA LEU A 213 -0.32 -20.07 -23.43
C LEU A 213 0.61 -21.27 -23.53
N LYS A 214 0.75 -21.83 -24.73
CA LYS A 214 1.80 -22.80 -25.03
C LYS A 214 3.09 -22.03 -25.34
N ILE A 215 4.13 -22.22 -24.54
CA ILE A 215 5.38 -21.45 -24.67
C ILE A 215 6.62 -22.32 -24.58
N LYS A 216 7.76 -21.79 -25.04
CA LYS A 216 9.10 -22.38 -24.91
C LYS A 216 10.10 -21.33 -24.40
N CYS A 217 11.09 -21.74 -23.62
CA CYS A 217 12.01 -20.81 -22.95
C CYS A 217 13.20 -20.34 -23.80
N GLY A 218 13.27 -20.69 -25.08
CA GLY A 218 14.41 -20.39 -25.95
C GLY A 218 15.65 -21.30 -25.76
N VAL A 219 15.66 -22.19 -24.75
CA VAL A 219 16.64 -23.29 -24.66
C VAL A 219 16.13 -24.45 -25.53
N PRO A 220 16.87 -24.88 -26.57
CA PRO A 220 16.39 -25.90 -27.51
C PRO A 220 15.99 -27.21 -26.84
N GLU A 221 16.73 -27.62 -25.80
CA GLU A 221 16.55 -28.88 -25.08
C GLU A 221 15.40 -28.89 -24.07
N HIS A 222 14.92 -27.72 -23.65
CA HIS A 222 13.83 -27.65 -22.69
C HIS A 222 12.50 -27.85 -23.42
N PRO A 223 11.60 -28.68 -22.88
CA PRO A 223 10.29 -28.90 -23.47
C PRO A 223 9.46 -27.61 -23.41
N GLU A 224 8.52 -27.52 -24.34
CA GLU A 224 7.40 -26.60 -24.26
C GLU A 224 6.52 -26.89 -23.05
N TRP A 225 5.82 -25.88 -22.54
CA TRP A 225 4.86 -26.04 -21.45
C TRP A 225 3.69 -25.07 -21.61
N ILE A 226 2.62 -25.34 -20.86
CA ILE A 226 1.44 -24.49 -20.81
C ILE A 226 1.49 -23.62 -19.55
N THR A 227 1.23 -22.33 -19.68
CA THR A 227 1.13 -21.40 -18.55
C THR A 227 0.12 -20.28 -18.85
N ASP A 228 0.02 -19.25 -18.02
CA ASP A 228 -0.75 -18.05 -18.32
C ASP A 228 0.12 -16.80 -18.13
N ALA A 229 -0.26 -15.67 -18.72
CA ALA A 229 0.54 -14.44 -18.60
C ALA A 229 0.64 -13.96 -17.15
N SER A 230 -0.36 -14.23 -16.29
CA SER A 230 -0.29 -13.88 -14.86
C SER A 230 0.86 -14.59 -14.15
N HIS A 231 1.12 -15.87 -14.47
CA HIS A 231 2.24 -16.61 -13.90
C HIS A 231 3.58 -16.05 -14.36
N LEU A 232 3.70 -15.66 -15.63
CA LEU A 232 4.91 -15.03 -16.15
C LEU A 232 5.19 -13.69 -15.49
N ILE A 233 4.17 -12.84 -15.33
CA ILE A 233 4.27 -11.54 -14.63
C ILE A 233 4.72 -11.73 -13.17
N ARG A 234 4.27 -12.81 -12.51
CA ARG A 234 4.69 -13.17 -11.14
C ARG A 234 6.10 -13.78 -11.06
N GLY A 235 6.79 -13.92 -12.19
CA GLY A 235 8.15 -14.41 -12.27
C GLY A 235 8.29 -15.93 -12.33
N ASN A 236 7.19 -16.67 -12.48
CA ASN A 236 7.24 -18.09 -12.77
C ASN A 236 7.77 -18.30 -14.18
N TRP A 237 8.69 -19.24 -14.34
CA TRP A 237 9.33 -19.52 -15.62
C TRP A 237 9.53 -21.03 -15.83
N CYS A 238 10.21 -21.39 -16.91
CA CYS A 238 10.58 -22.77 -17.23
C CYS A 238 11.21 -23.47 -16.02
N LYS A 239 10.61 -24.58 -15.60
CA LYS A 239 11.07 -25.37 -14.45
C LYS A 239 12.53 -25.80 -14.57
N PHE A 240 12.97 -26.15 -15.78
CA PHE A 240 14.35 -26.57 -16.04
C PHE A 240 15.36 -25.43 -15.85
N CYS A 241 15.03 -24.23 -16.35
CA CYS A 241 15.84 -23.04 -16.12
C CYS A 241 15.84 -22.64 -14.64
N ALA A 242 14.67 -22.67 -13.98
CA ALA A 242 14.54 -22.27 -12.59
C ALA A 242 15.27 -23.20 -11.61
N GLN A 243 15.38 -24.49 -11.95
CA GLN A 243 16.00 -25.52 -11.11
C GLN A 243 17.47 -25.79 -11.50
N ASN A 244 18.06 -25.05 -12.45
CA ASN A 244 19.38 -25.34 -13.02
C ASN A 244 19.53 -26.80 -13.47
N ILE A 245 18.45 -27.42 -13.95
CA ILE A 245 18.47 -28.81 -14.40
C ILE A 245 19.04 -28.82 -15.81
N PHE A 246 20.31 -29.19 -15.92
CA PHE A 246 20.94 -29.47 -17.21
C PHE A 246 20.40 -30.78 -17.76
N THR A 247 19.87 -30.75 -18.98
CA THR A 247 19.51 -31.99 -19.67
C THR A 247 20.77 -32.79 -20.01
N TYR A 248 20.66 -34.11 -20.16
CA TYR A 248 21.80 -34.95 -20.59
C TYR A 248 22.49 -34.39 -21.85
N LYS A 249 21.72 -33.85 -22.80
CA LYS A 249 22.25 -33.21 -24.02
C LYS A 249 23.02 -31.93 -23.70
N SER A 250 22.53 -31.11 -22.77
CA SER A 250 23.20 -29.89 -22.28
C SER A 250 24.55 -30.23 -21.64
N ILE A 251 24.58 -31.24 -20.77
CA ILE A 251 25.82 -31.72 -20.13
C ILE A 251 26.77 -32.28 -21.19
N LYS A 252 26.25 -33.07 -22.16
CA LYS A 252 27.07 -33.64 -23.24
C LYS A 252 27.73 -32.56 -24.10
N ASN A 253 27.02 -31.46 -24.39
CA ASN A 253 27.58 -30.33 -25.13
C ASN A 253 28.57 -29.53 -24.28
N LEU A 254 28.27 -29.27 -23.01
CA LEU A 254 29.19 -28.58 -22.09
C LEU A 254 30.51 -29.34 -21.96
N VAL A 255 30.47 -30.66 -21.82
CA VAL A 255 31.67 -31.51 -21.72
C VAL A 255 32.48 -31.46 -23.02
N LYS A 256 31.83 -31.43 -24.19
CA LYS A 256 32.52 -31.25 -25.47
C LYS A 256 33.25 -29.91 -25.53
N ASP A 257 32.58 -28.82 -25.18
CA ASP A 257 33.11 -27.45 -25.26
C ASP A 257 34.24 -27.22 -24.26
N VAL A 258 34.08 -27.70 -23.02
CA VAL A 258 35.13 -27.61 -21.98
C VAL A 258 36.35 -28.43 -22.37
N GLY A 259 36.16 -29.65 -22.90
CA GLY A 259 37.27 -30.45 -23.41
C GLY A 259 38.01 -29.71 -24.53
N LEU A 260 37.28 -29.19 -25.53
CA LEU A 260 37.90 -28.47 -26.64
C LEU A 260 38.69 -27.25 -26.14
N LYS A 261 38.14 -26.48 -25.19
CA LYS A 261 38.83 -25.30 -24.61
C LYS A 261 40.05 -25.65 -23.78
N LYS A 262 40.02 -26.74 -23.01
CA LYS A 262 41.09 -27.06 -22.05
C LYS A 262 42.19 -27.95 -22.62
N SER A 263 41.85 -28.87 -23.52
CA SER A 263 42.80 -29.85 -24.04
C SER A 263 42.92 -29.85 -25.57
N GLY A 264 42.15 -29.02 -26.28
CA GLY A 264 42.09 -29.05 -27.75
C GLY A 264 41.31 -30.24 -28.31
N VAL A 265 40.74 -31.11 -27.47
CA VAL A 265 40.02 -32.32 -27.88
C VAL A 265 38.62 -32.33 -27.30
N LYS A 266 37.60 -32.68 -28.09
CA LYS A 266 36.20 -32.73 -27.63
C LYS A 266 36.04 -33.72 -26.48
N GLY A 267 35.62 -33.24 -25.31
CA GLY A 267 35.29 -34.10 -24.17
C GLY A 267 34.07 -34.97 -24.45
N HIS A 268 34.00 -36.14 -23.80
CA HIS A 268 32.88 -37.07 -23.91
C HIS A 268 32.40 -37.49 -22.52
N LEU A 269 31.07 -37.57 -22.36
CA LEU A 269 30.46 -38.15 -21.16
C LEU A 269 30.64 -39.66 -21.20
N ILE A 270 31.26 -40.20 -20.16
CA ILE A 270 31.36 -41.63 -19.92
C ILE A 270 30.14 -42.02 -19.10
N LYS A 271 29.39 -43.05 -19.53
CA LYS A 271 28.30 -43.59 -18.70
C LYS A 271 28.91 -44.16 -17.41
N PRO A 272 28.33 -43.92 -16.23
CA PRO A 272 28.75 -44.61 -15.02
C PRO A 272 28.65 -46.12 -15.27
N ARG A 273 29.66 -46.86 -14.82
CA ARG A 273 29.62 -48.32 -14.75
C ARG A 273 28.62 -48.76 -13.69
#